data_AF-A0A0W0YN25-F1
#
_entry.id   AF-A0A0W0YN25-F1
#
_cell.length_a   1.000
_cell.length_b   1.000
_cell.length_c   1.000
_cell.angle_alpha   90.00
_cell.angle_beta   90.00
_cell.angle_gamma   90.00
#
_symmetry.space_group_name_H-M   'P 1'
#
loop_
_entity.id
_entity.type
_entity.pdbx_description
1 polymer ?
#
loop_
_entity_poly.entity_id
_entity_poly.type
_entity_poly.pdbx_seq_one_letter_code
_entity_poly.pdbx_strand_id
1 'polypeptide(L)'
;MDIILQGEHSGEEATQSLARVLELFKERYQIAGFREIHLTVTLLDEQGDDVELIDSESNQAYRIFEVYRQGYELSSSKGKKVPVLQLVVDNTRSR
;
A
#
# COMPACT_ATOMS: atom_id res chain seq x y z
N MET A 1 -5.50 -8.86 -12.34
CA MET A 1 -5.36 -10.14 -11.61
C MET A 1 -5.23 -9.76 -10.17
N ASP A 2 -6.11 -10.28 -9.32
CA ASP A 2 -6.17 -9.89 -7.92
C ASP A 2 -5.39 -10.92 -7.10
N ILE A 3 -4.37 -10.45 -6.39
CA ILE A 3 -3.61 -11.26 -5.44
C ILE A 3 -4.12 -10.88 -4.06
N ILE A 4 -4.81 -11.81 -3.41
CA ILE A 4 -5.37 -11.60 -2.07
C ILE A 4 -4.53 -12.41 -1.09
N LEU A 5 -3.76 -11.73 -0.24
CA LEU A 5 -3.11 -12.33 0.91
C LEU A 5 -4.12 -12.29 2.07
N GLN A 6 -4.65 -13.44 2.47
CA GLN A 6 -5.66 -13.53 3.54
C GLN A 6 -5.01 -13.73 4.91
N GLY A 7 -5.66 -13.21 5.95
CA GLY A 7 -5.20 -13.28 7.34
C GLY A 7 -4.43 -12.03 7.79
N GLU A 8 -4.22 -11.90 9.10
CA GLU A 8 -3.33 -10.90 9.66
C GLU A 8 -1.88 -11.32 9.40
N HIS A 9 -1.08 -10.40 8.88
CA HIS A 9 0.35 -10.62 8.62
C HIS A 9 1.12 -9.54 9.35
N SER A 10 2.20 -9.93 10.03
CA SER A 10 3.22 -8.97 10.44
C SER A 10 3.83 -8.28 9.21
N GLY A 11 4.46 -7.12 9.40
CA GLY A 11 5.12 -6.40 8.30
C GLY A 11 6.18 -7.24 7.57
N GLU A 12 6.88 -8.11 8.30
CA GLU A 12 7.86 -9.02 7.72
C GLU A 12 7.19 -10.12 6.87
N GLU A 13 6.14 -10.77 7.40
CA GLU A 13 5.40 -11.81 6.69
C GLU A 13 4.73 -11.28 5.41
N ALA A 14 4.16 -10.07 5.47
CA ALA A 14 3.56 -9.41 4.33
C ALA A 14 4.61 -9.16 3.22
N THR A 15 5.80 -8.68 3.60
CA THR A 15 6.91 -8.44 2.67
C THR A 15 7.38 -9.73 2.01
N GLN A 16 7.58 -10.79 2.79
CA GLN A 16 7.99 -12.09 2.27
C GLN A 16 6.92 -12.70 1.36
N SER A 17 5.64 -12.54 1.70
CA SER A 17 4.53 -13.07 0.90
C SER A 17 4.44 -12.38 -0.45
N LEU A 18 4.57 -11.05 -0.49
CA LEU A 18 4.59 -10.30 -1.75
C LEU A 18 5.81 -10.68 -2.61
N ALA A 19 6.98 -10.80 -1.99
CA ALA A 19 8.20 -11.22 -2.68
C ALA A 19 8.03 -12.60 -3.34
N ARG A 20 7.48 -13.58 -2.62
CA ARG A 20 7.21 -14.93 -3.14
C ARG A 20 6.26 -14.91 -4.34
N VAL A 21 5.25 -14.06 -4.34
CA VAL A 21 4.32 -13.93 -5.48
C VAL A 21 5.03 -13.37 -6.71
N LEU A 22 5.88 -12.36 -6.54
CA LEU A 22 6.68 -11.79 -7.64
C LEU A 22 7.70 -12.81 -8.18
N GLU A 23 8.36 -13.56 -7.32
CA GLU A 23 9.26 -14.65 -7.68
C GLU A 23 8.53 -15.73 -8.49
N LEU A 24 7.33 -16.12 -8.08
CA LEU A 24 6.51 -17.09 -8.79
C LEU A 24 6.19 -16.65 -10.23
N PHE A 25 5.89 -15.37 -10.49
CA PHE A 25 5.73 -14.88 -11.87
C PHE A 25 7.00 -15.00 -12.71
N LYS A 26 8.14 -14.73 -12.09
CA LYS A 26 9.44 -14.83 -12.77
C LYS A 26 9.80 -16.28 -13.06
N GLU A 27 9.76 -17.15 -12.07
CA GLU A 27 10.26 -18.52 -12.18
C GLU A 27 9.29 -19.45 -12.89
N ARG A 28 8.01 -19.41 -12.51
CA ARG A 28 7.03 -20.36 -13.03
C ARG A 28 6.47 -19.93 -14.39
N TYR A 29 6.28 -18.63 -14.57
CA TYR A 29 5.60 -18.07 -15.74
C TYR A 29 6.54 -17.31 -16.68
N GLN A 30 7.82 -17.15 -16.31
CA GLN A 30 8.84 -16.51 -17.15
C GLN A 30 8.42 -15.09 -17.59
N ILE A 31 7.71 -14.37 -16.72
CA ILE A 31 7.29 -12.99 -16.99
C ILE A 31 8.53 -12.08 -16.98
N ALA A 32 8.76 -11.38 -18.09
CA ALA A 32 9.96 -10.56 -18.29
C ALA A 32 9.93 -9.20 -17.56
N GLY A 33 8.75 -8.75 -17.13
CA GLY A 33 8.60 -7.49 -16.40
C GLY A 33 7.14 -7.18 -16.07
N PHE A 34 6.95 -6.21 -15.17
CA PHE A 34 5.65 -5.74 -14.73
C PHE A 34 5.41 -4.34 -15.24
N ARG A 35 4.29 -4.10 -15.93
CA ARG A 35 3.92 -2.77 -16.42
C ARG A 35 3.29 -1.92 -15.30
N GLU A 36 2.52 -2.55 -14.43
CA GLU A 36 1.76 -1.89 -13.36
C GLU A 36 1.40 -2.92 -12.28
N ILE A 37 1.38 -2.50 -11.01
CA ILE A 37 0.93 -3.29 -9.86
C ILE A 37 -0.01 -2.42 -9.04
N HIS A 38 -1.24 -2.89 -8.83
CA HIS A 38 -2.20 -2.27 -7.92
C HIS A 38 -2.23 -3.08 -6.63
N LEU A 39 -1.94 -2.43 -5.51
CA LEU A 39 -2.01 -3.04 -4.19
C LEU A 39 -3.10 -2.35 -3.37
N THR A 40 -4.02 -3.15 -2.82
CA THR A 40 -4.99 -2.68 -1.83
C THR A 40 -4.57 -3.25 -0.48
N VAL A 41 -4.43 -2.39 0.52
CA VAL A 41 -4.00 -2.78 1.88
C VAL A 41 -5.01 -2.24 2.88
N THR A 42 -5.41 -3.09 3.82
CA THR A 42 -6.11 -2.65 5.04
C THR A 42 -5.06 -2.61 6.15
N LEU A 43 -4.96 -1.47 6.82
CA LEU A 43 -4.01 -1.25 7.91
C LEU A 43 -4.71 -1.51 9.24
N LEU A 44 -3.98 -2.08 10.19
CA LEU A 44 -4.45 -2.33 11.56
C LEU A 44 -3.52 -1.63 12.55
N ASP A 45 -4.06 -1.18 13.70
CA ASP A 45 -3.26 -0.74 14.84
C ASP A 45 -2.86 -1.91 15.76
N GLU A 46 -2.21 -1.59 16.89
CA GLU A 46 -1.79 -2.59 17.88
C GLU A 46 -2.96 -3.31 18.59
N GLN A 47 -4.18 -2.75 18.51
CA GLN A 47 -5.40 -3.31 19.08
C GLN A 47 -6.15 -4.19 18.07
N GLY A 48 -5.73 -4.18 16.80
CA GLY A 48 -6.37 -4.90 15.70
C GLY A 48 -7.51 -4.10 15.04
N ASP A 49 -7.59 -2.79 15.30
CA ASP A 49 -8.59 -1.92 14.70
C ASP A 49 -8.11 -1.35 13.36
N ASP A 50 -9.03 -1.25 12.39
CA ASP A 50 -8.77 -0.67 11.07
C ASP A 50 -8.33 0.80 11.20
N VAL A 51 -7.21 1.16 10.57
CA VAL A 51 -6.70 2.54 10.56
C VAL A 51 -6.60 3.13 9.16
N GLU A 52 -6.79 4.44 9.09
CA GLU A 52 -6.61 5.22 7.87
C GLU A 52 -5.42 6.19 8.03
N LEU A 53 -4.67 6.36 6.95
CA LEU A 53 -3.67 7.42 6.87
C LEU A 53 -4.39 8.72 6.53
N ILE A 54 -4.14 9.78 7.30
CA ILE A 54 -4.74 11.10 7.06
C ILE A 54 -3.67 12.05 6.52
N ASP A 55 -3.99 12.78 5.46
CA ASP A 55 -3.18 13.89 4.98
C ASP A 55 -3.29 15.06 5.98
N SER A 56 -2.18 15.42 6.59
CA SER A 56 -2.14 16.48 7.61
C SER A 56 -2.50 17.87 7.09
N GLU A 57 -2.36 18.14 5.79
CA GLU A 57 -2.71 19.45 5.20
C GLU A 57 -4.20 19.55 4.88
N SER A 58 -4.78 18.49 4.31
CA SER A 58 -6.17 18.48 3.87
C SER A 58 -7.15 17.90 4.89
N ASN A 59 -6.64 17.21 5.91
CA ASN A 59 -7.40 16.43 6.90
C ASN A 59 -8.35 15.41 6.24
N GLN A 60 -7.95 14.88 5.08
CA GLN A 60 -8.68 13.87 4.33
C GLN A 60 -7.97 12.53 4.41
N ALA A 61 -8.75 11.45 4.40
CA ALA A 61 -8.23 10.10 4.29
C ALA A 61 -7.41 9.95 2.99
N TYR A 62 -6.17 9.54 3.15
CA TYR A 62 -5.20 9.36 2.08
C TYR A 62 -5.38 7.97 1.46
N ARG A 63 -6.26 7.90 0.45
CA ARG A 63 -6.73 6.62 -0.13
C ARG A 63 -5.77 5.96 -1.12
N ILE A 64 -4.85 6.72 -1.71
CA ILE A 64 -3.95 6.23 -2.77
C ILE A 64 -2.53 6.62 -2.41
N PHE A 65 -1.70 5.63 -2.11
CA PHE A 65 -0.27 5.82 -1.88
C PHE A 65 0.53 5.48 -3.15
N GLU A 66 0.86 6.52 -3.92
CA GLU A 66 1.61 6.38 -5.17
C GLU A 66 3.12 6.31 -4.89
N VAL A 67 3.75 5.19 -5.26
CA VAL A 67 5.20 5.01 -5.18
C VAL A 67 5.79 5.05 -6.58
N TYR A 68 6.70 5.99 -6.80
CA TYR A 68 7.38 6.16 -8.08
C TYR A 68 8.80 5.63 -8.01
N ARG A 69 9.27 5.04 -9.11
CA ARG A 69 10.70 4.74 -9.29
C ARG A 69 11.44 6.07 -9.50
N GLN A 70 12.54 6.26 -8.79
CA GLN A 70 13.42 7.41 -8.96
C GLN A 70 13.78 7.61 -10.45
N GLY A 71 13.49 8.79 -11.00
CA GLY A 71 13.70 9.11 -12.43
C GLY A 71 12.55 8.72 -13.39
N TYR A 72 11.48 8.12 -12.88
CA TYR A 72 10.19 7.86 -13.57
C TYR A 72 9.04 8.52 -12.82
N GLU A 73 9.31 9.68 -12.20
CA GLU A 73 8.30 10.62 -11.70
C GLU A 73 7.52 11.11 -12.94
N LEU A 74 6.59 10.28 -13.40
CA LEU A 74 5.78 10.49 -14.58
C LEU A 74 4.86 11.67 -14.32
N SER A 75 5.36 12.89 -14.51
CA SER A 75 4.62 14.09 -14.88
C SER A 75 3.19 14.11 -14.31
N SER A 76 3.04 13.80 -13.02
CA SER A 76 1.74 13.70 -12.40
C SER A 76 1.33 15.13 -12.17
N SER A 77 0.30 15.50 -12.92
CA SER A 77 -0.24 16.84 -13.03
C SER A 77 -0.16 17.62 -11.71
N LYS A 78 0.55 18.75 -11.76
CA LYS A 78 0.60 19.81 -10.72
C LYS A 78 1.33 19.44 -9.42
N GLY A 79 2.67 19.46 -9.45
CA GLY A 79 3.51 20.05 -8.40
C GLY A 79 3.19 19.75 -6.92
N LYS A 80 2.58 18.61 -6.60
CA LYS A 80 2.23 18.26 -5.22
C LYS A 80 3.46 17.70 -4.55
N LYS A 81 3.93 18.42 -3.54
CA LYS A 81 4.93 17.96 -2.56
C LYS A 81 4.53 16.57 -2.07
N VAL A 82 5.53 15.72 -1.80
CA VAL A 82 5.35 14.46 -1.08
C VAL A 82 4.53 14.76 0.18
N PRO A 83 3.33 14.22 0.34
CA PRO A 83 2.44 14.59 1.43
C PRO A 83 3.03 14.12 2.76
N VAL A 84 2.93 14.97 3.77
CA VAL A 84 3.29 14.62 5.15
C VAL A 84 2.10 13.86 5.74
N LEU A 85 2.25 12.55 5.84
CA LEU A 85 1.21 11.66 6.35
C LEU A 85 1.24 11.59 7.88
N GLN A 86 0.06 11.59 8.50
CA GLN A 86 -0.13 11.33 9.92
C GLN A 86 -1.03 10.10 10.10
N LEU A 87 -0.68 9.24 11.05
CA LEU A 87 -1.49 8.10 11.44
C LEU A 87 -2.58 8.57 12.40
N VAL A 88 -3.85 8.26 12.10
CA VAL A 88 -4.99 8.54 12.98
C VAL A 88 -5.78 7.25 13.16
N VAL A 89 -6.07 6.90 14.42
CA VAL A 89 -6.87 5.73 14.79
C VAL A 89 -8.32 6.17 15.00
N ASP A 90 -9.27 5.60 14.24
CA ASP A 90 -10.71 5.90 14.38
C ASP A 90 -11.41 4.87 15.27
N ASN A 91 -11.49 5.18 16.57
CA ASN A 91 -12.14 4.33 17.57
C ASN A 91 -13.66 4.53 17.69
N THR A 92 -14.32 5.14 16.69
CA THR A 92 -15.76 5.46 16.78
C THR A 92 -16.69 4.29 16.42
N ARG A 93 -16.16 3.15 15.96
CA ARG A 93 -16.95 1.93 15.70
C ARG A 93 -16.91 0.96 16.87
N SER A 94 -17.45 1.37 18.02
CA SER A 94 -17.74 0.43 19.11
C SER A 94 -18.92 -0.50 18.71
N ARG A 95 -18.71 -1.81 18.81
CA ARG A 95 -19.75 -2.84 18.71
C ARG A 95 -20.35 -3.17 20.08
#